data_AF-A0A958DFN8-F1
#
_entry.id   AF-A0A958DFN8-F1
#
_cell.length_a   1.000
_cell.length_b   1.000
_cell.length_c   1.000
_cell.angle_alpha   90.00
_cell.angle_beta   90.00
_cell.angle_gamma   90.00
#
_symmetry.space_group_name_H-M   'P 1'
#
loop_
_entity.id
_entity.type
_entity.pdbx_description
1 polymer ?
#
loop_
_entity_poly.entity_id
_entity_poly.type
_entity_poly.pdbx_seq_one_letter_code
_entity_poly.pdbx_strand_id
1 'polypeptide(L)'
;MNKPRLLNRLLLGIKNYPWKFLIGVFIAYSVIWTILEPLLAFFPDFQSGGIFKYTLMVLLSIVVAASRIIPETEVSFHLPGTNTNIQIFFGDLFAQEGDIAIAANEFFDSDMEVIKEFSLHGKFIQKYMPEPEAFTRQVDESLARNNIRSRKVKRTDVRGNLLSRNQRYDIGTTAMINLEGKRFFFFALTRNPNGKGGEANAADLWQSLTGLWQ
;
A
#
# COMPACT_ATOMS: atom_id res chain seq x y z
N MET A 1 -5.66 -14.04 -2.37
CA MET A 1 -4.30 -13.43 -2.37
C MET A 1 -3.59 -13.50 -3.74
N ASN A 2 -3.42 -12.39 -4.48
CA ASN A 2 -2.73 -12.41 -5.79
C ASN A 2 -1.29 -11.88 -5.63
N LYS A 3 -0.36 -12.74 -5.17
CA LYS A 3 1.07 -12.37 -5.05
C LYS A 3 1.55 -11.89 -6.43
N PRO A 4 2.23 -10.73 -6.54
CA PRO A 4 2.78 -10.31 -7.82
C PRO A 4 3.71 -11.40 -8.32
N ARG A 5 3.55 -11.78 -9.60
CA ARG A 5 4.34 -12.84 -10.24
C ARG A 5 5.82 -12.59 -9.96
N LEU A 6 6.57 -13.66 -9.68
CA LEU A 6 8.01 -13.60 -9.38
C LEU A 6 8.77 -12.73 -10.40
N LEU A 7 8.39 -12.83 -11.67
CA LEU A 7 8.94 -12.04 -12.77
C LEU A 7 8.76 -10.53 -12.58
N ASN A 8 7.58 -10.09 -12.15
CA ASN A 8 7.30 -8.67 -11.91
C ASN A 8 8.14 -8.15 -10.74
N ARG A 9 8.34 -8.96 -9.70
CA ARG A 9 9.17 -8.60 -8.54
C ARG A 9 10.65 -8.48 -8.93
N LEU A 10 11.13 -9.41 -9.75
CA LEU A 10 12.48 -9.36 -10.32
C LEU A 10 12.68 -8.10 -11.18
N LEU A 11 11.74 -7.81 -12.08
CA LEU A 11 11.78 -6.60 -12.91
C LEU A 11 11.77 -5.31 -12.06
N LEU A 12 10.94 -5.28 -11.01
CA LEU A 12 10.88 -4.14 -10.09
C LEU A 12 12.20 -3.95 -9.35
N GLY A 13 12.79 -5.05 -8.87
CA GLY A 13 14.08 -5.05 -8.18
C GLY A 13 15.21 -4.54 -9.08
N ILE A 14 15.32 -5.08 -10.29
CA ILE A 14 16.34 -4.66 -11.28
C ILE A 14 16.16 -3.18 -11.66
N LYS A 15 14.91 -2.74 -11.89
CA LYS A 15 14.60 -1.35 -12.24
C LYS A 15 14.94 -0.37 -11.10
N ASN A 16 14.63 -0.73 -9.86
CA ASN A 16 14.80 0.17 -8.71
C ASN A 16 16.24 0.16 -8.16
N TYR A 17 17.00 -0.93 -8.37
CA TYR A 17 18.36 -1.09 -7.83
C TYR A 17 19.38 -1.62 -8.88
N PRO A 18 19.55 -0.97 -10.04
CA PRO A 18 20.39 -1.48 -11.12
C PRO A 18 21.88 -1.59 -10.73
N TRP A 19 22.39 -0.62 -9.97
CA TRP A 19 23.78 -0.63 -9.50
C TRP A 19 24.05 -1.74 -8.48
N LYS A 20 23.11 -2.01 -7.57
CA LYS A 20 23.24 -3.13 -6.63
C LYS A 20 23.23 -4.47 -7.37
N PHE A 21 22.47 -4.58 -8.46
CA PHE A 21 22.44 -5.76 -9.31
C PHE A 21 23.78 -5.99 -10.00
N LEU A 22 24.31 -4.97 -10.68
CA LEU A 22 25.61 -5.07 -11.34
C LEU A 22 26.73 -5.44 -10.36
N ILE A 23 26.83 -4.72 -9.23
CA ILE A 23 27.82 -5.03 -8.19
C ILE A 23 27.62 -6.46 -7.65
N GLY A 24 26.36 -6.87 -7.43
CA GLY A 24 26.02 -8.22 -6.99
C GLY A 24 26.48 -9.31 -7.96
N VAL A 25 26.36 -9.08 -9.28
CA VAL A 25 26.86 -10.01 -10.30
C VAL A 25 28.37 -10.16 -10.21
N PHE A 26 29.12 -9.05 -10.10
CA PHE A 26 30.58 -9.09 -9.97
C PHE A 26 31.04 -9.78 -8.68
N ILE A 27 30.37 -9.51 -7.55
CA ILE A 27 30.68 -10.17 -6.27
C ILE A 27 30.42 -11.68 -6.39
N ALA A 28 29.25 -12.08 -6.90
CA ALA A 28 28.91 -13.49 -7.07
C ALA A 28 29.89 -14.21 -8.00
N TYR A 29 30.27 -13.56 -9.11
CA TYR A 29 31.25 -14.09 -10.05
C TYR A 29 32.61 -14.32 -9.38
N SER A 30 33.11 -13.32 -8.64
CA SER A 30 34.38 -13.43 -7.92
C SER A 30 34.35 -14.57 -6.89
N VAL A 31 33.27 -14.71 -6.12
CA VAL A 31 33.14 -15.80 -5.13
C VAL A 31 33.12 -17.17 -5.79
N ILE A 32 32.34 -17.34 -6.87
CA ILE A 32 32.28 -18.61 -7.60
C ILE A 32 33.65 -18.96 -8.19
N TRP A 33 34.35 -17.96 -8.76
CA TRP A 33 35.69 -18.13 -9.30
C TRP A 33 36.69 -18.57 -8.24
N THR A 34 36.74 -17.89 -7.10
CA THR A 34 37.66 -18.19 -6.01
C THR A 34 37.49 -19.61 -5.46
N ILE A 35 36.28 -20.17 -5.51
CA ILE A 35 36.01 -21.54 -5.05
C ILE A 35 36.30 -22.56 -6.17
N LEU A 36 35.92 -22.24 -7.41
CA LEU A 36 35.99 -23.18 -8.52
C LEU A 36 37.43 -23.42 -9.01
N GLU A 37 38.28 -22.39 -9.01
CA GLU A 37 39.64 -22.50 -9.54
C GLU A 37 40.53 -23.46 -8.73
N PRO A 38 40.59 -23.37 -7.38
CA PRO A 38 41.30 -24.36 -6.58
C PRO A 38 40.70 -25.76 -6.72
N LEU A 39 39.37 -25.88 -6.78
CA LEU A 39 38.69 -27.17 -6.90
C LEU A 39 39.04 -27.90 -8.20
N LEU A 40 39.06 -27.19 -9.32
CA LEU A 40 39.45 -27.76 -10.62
C LEU A 40 40.93 -28.11 -10.68
N ALA A 41 41.79 -27.45 -9.90
CA ALA A 41 43.21 -27.82 -9.79
C ALA A 41 43.41 -29.20 -9.15
N PHE A 42 42.50 -29.65 -8.27
CA PHE A 42 42.53 -31.00 -7.70
C PHE A 42 41.99 -32.08 -8.63
N PHE A 43 41.17 -31.71 -9.63
CA PHE A 43 40.50 -32.64 -10.54
C PHE A 43 40.74 -32.24 -12.01
N PRO A 44 41.96 -32.42 -12.53
CA PRO A 44 42.33 -32.00 -13.89
C PRO A 44 41.51 -32.69 -15.00
N ASP A 45 40.92 -33.86 -14.74
CA ASP A 45 40.07 -34.60 -15.68
C ASP A 45 38.75 -33.87 -16.01
N PHE A 46 38.32 -32.92 -15.17
CA PHE A 46 37.07 -32.16 -15.32
C PHE A 46 37.25 -30.80 -16.01
N GLN A 47 38.39 -30.54 -16.66
CA GLN A 47 38.62 -29.31 -17.41
C GLN A 47 37.74 -29.25 -18.68
N SER A 48 36.48 -28.87 -18.52
CA SER A 48 35.59 -28.51 -19.63
C SER A 48 36.13 -27.28 -20.37
N GLY A 49 35.93 -27.22 -21.69
CA GLY A 49 36.39 -26.12 -22.54
C GLY A 49 36.09 -24.73 -21.96
N GLY A 50 37.09 -23.84 -21.99
CA GLY A 50 37.11 -22.60 -21.22
C GLY A 50 35.85 -21.75 -21.37
N ILE A 51 35.36 -21.56 -22.61
CA ILE A 51 34.19 -20.71 -22.88
C ILE A 51 32.94 -21.20 -22.13
N PHE A 52 32.67 -22.51 -22.14
CA PHE A 52 31.48 -23.06 -21.47
C PHE A 52 31.51 -22.84 -19.96
N LYS A 53 32.69 -23.04 -19.32
CA LYS A 53 32.93 -22.76 -17.90
C LYS A 53 32.61 -21.30 -17.56
N TYR A 54 33.19 -20.35 -18.30
CA TYR A 54 32.99 -18.92 -18.04
C TYR A 54 31.53 -18.49 -18.27
N THR A 55 30.89 -18.98 -19.33
CA THR A 55 29.47 -18.69 -19.60
C THR A 55 28.58 -19.19 -18.48
N LEU A 56 28.78 -20.42 -18.00
CA LEU A 56 28.00 -21.00 -16.91
C LEU A 56 28.17 -20.20 -15.60
N MET A 57 29.39 -19.76 -15.31
CA MET A 57 29.67 -18.93 -14.12
C MET A 57 28.95 -17.57 -14.16
N VAL A 58 28.95 -16.91 -15.32
CA VAL A 58 28.23 -15.63 -15.49
C VAL A 58 26.73 -15.85 -15.31
N LEU A 59 26.16 -16.91 -15.88
CA LEU A 59 24.73 -17.23 -15.71
C LEU A 59 24.37 -17.49 -14.24
N LEU A 60 25.17 -18.29 -13.52
CA LEU A 60 24.96 -18.53 -12.08
C LEU A 60 25.07 -17.23 -11.27
N SER A 61 26.03 -16.38 -11.60
CA SER A 61 26.22 -15.08 -10.94
C SER A 61 25.02 -14.16 -11.13
N ILE A 62 24.44 -14.14 -12.33
CA ILE A 62 23.22 -13.40 -12.65
C ILE A 62 22.04 -13.91 -11.83
N VAL A 63 21.86 -15.24 -11.74
CA VAL A 63 20.76 -15.84 -10.96
C VAL A 63 20.89 -15.51 -9.48
N VAL A 64 22.09 -15.63 -8.91
CA VAL A 64 22.36 -15.30 -7.50
C VAL A 64 22.11 -13.80 -7.25
N ALA A 65 22.63 -12.92 -8.10
CA ALA A 65 22.43 -11.48 -7.96
C ALA A 65 20.96 -11.08 -8.11
N ALA A 66 20.24 -11.69 -9.05
CA ALA A 66 18.82 -11.45 -9.27
C ALA A 66 17.99 -11.86 -8.05
N SER A 67 18.28 -13.03 -7.45
CA SER A 67 17.58 -13.51 -6.26
C SER A 67 17.72 -12.58 -5.05
N ARG A 68 18.88 -11.92 -4.88
CA ARG A 68 19.16 -11.01 -3.77
C ARG A 68 18.48 -9.66 -3.85
N ILE A 69 17.96 -9.30 -5.03
CA ILE A 69 17.38 -7.97 -5.29
C ILE A 69 15.86 -8.03 -5.41
N ILE A 70 15.29 -9.24 -5.33
CA ILE A 70 13.86 -9.41 -5.18
C ILE A 70 13.43 -8.69 -3.89
N PRO A 71 12.63 -7.62 -3.98
CA PRO A 71 12.20 -6.89 -2.79
C PRO A 71 11.28 -7.76 -1.94
N GLU A 72 11.44 -7.66 -0.62
CA GLU A 72 10.42 -8.13 0.32
C GLU A 72 9.19 -7.24 0.16
N THR A 73 8.06 -7.85 -0.19
CA THR A 73 6.79 -7.13 -0.40
C THR A 73 5.88 -7.21 0.83
N GLU A 74 6.35 -7.89 1.87
CA GLU A 74 5.60 -8.22 3.07
C GLU A 74 6.58 -8.30 4.24
N VAL A 75 6.29 -7.55 5.30
CA VAL A 75 6.99 -7.64 6.59
C VAL A 75 5.94 -8.00 7.63
N SER A 76 6.16 -9.08 8.37
CA SER A 76 5.24 -9.52 9.42
C SER A 76 5.95 -9.54 10.77
N PHE A 77 5.26 -9.09 11.80
CA PHE A 77 5.74 -9.17 13.17
C PHE A 77 4.57 -9.43 14.13
N HIS A 78 4.86 -10.25 15.13
CA HIS A 78 3.91 -10.59 16.18
C HIS A 78 3.95 -9.52 17.27
N LEU A 79 2.79 -9.08 17.73
CA LEU A 79 2.69 -8.11 18.81
C LEU A 79 2.72 -8.84 20.17
N PRO A 80 3.80 -8.71 20.97
CA PRO A 80 3.94 -9.47 22.20
C PRO A 80 2.81 -9.19 23.19
N GLY A 81 2.30 -10.24 23.85
CA GLY A 81 1.20 -10.12 24.81
C GLY A 81 -0.21 -10.06 24.19
N THR A 82 -0.33 -10.25 22.87
CA THR A 82 -1.61 -10.34 22.17
C THR A 82 -1.61 -11.51 21.18
N ASN A 83 -2.78 -11.95 20.71
CA ASN A 83 -2.86 -12.91 19.60
C ASN A 83 -2.98 -12.17 18.25
N THR A 84 -2.22 -11.09 18.09
CA THR A 84 -2.31 -10.20 16.92
C THR A 84 -1.00 -10.22 16.14
N ASN A 85 -1.10 -10.44 14.83
CA ASN A 85 0.00 -10.31 13.89
C ASN A 85 -0.20 -9.03 13.07
N ILE A 86 0.83 -8.19 13.04
CA ILE A 86 0.84 -6.99 12.20
C ILE A 86 1.62 -7.33 10.94
N GLN A 87 1.01 -7.05 9.80
CA GLN A 87 1.59 -7.30 8.49
C GLN A 87 1.59 -6.00 7.70
N ILE A 88 2.75 -5.62 7.19
CA ILE A 88 2.95 -4.47 6.32
C ILE A 88 3.16 -4.99 4.91
N PHE A 89 2.29 -4.58 3.99
CA PHE A 89 2.31 -5.02 2.61
C PHE A 89 2.53 -3.87 1.64
N PHE A 90 3.25 -4.15 0.56
CA PHE A 90 3.36 -3.26 -0.59
C PHE A 90 2.45 -3.75 -1.72
N GLY A 91 1.29 -3.11 -1.91
CA GLY A 91 0.32 -3.52 -2.93
C GLY A 91 -0.98 -2.73 -2.94
N ASP A 92 -2.01 -3.31 -3.58
CA ASP A 92 -3.37 -2.77 -3.60
C ASP A 92 -4.13 -3.20 -2.34
N LEU A 93 -4.60 -2.21 -1.57
CA LEU A 93 -5.43 -2.41 -0.38
C LEU A 93 -6.75 -3.10 -0.71
N PHE A 94 -7.36 -2.78 -1.85
CA PHE A 94 -8.68 -3.31 -2.23
C PHE A 94 -8.65 -4.78 -2.65
N ALA A 95 -7.47 -5.27 -3.03
CA ALA A 95 -7.24 -6.68 -3.37
C ALA A 95 -7.07 -7.57 -2.13
N GLN A 96 -6.92 -6.98 -0.93
CA GLN A 96 -6.77 -7.73 0.31
C GLN A 96 -8.11 -8.32 0.78
N GLU A 97 -8.03 -9.42 1.52
CA GLU A 97 -9.17 -10.10 2.12
C GLU A 97 -9.51 -9.46 3.48
N GLY A 98 -10.76 -9.58 3.91
CA GLY A 98 -11.24 -9.02 5.17
C GLY A 98 -11.78 -7.59 5.07
N ASP A 99 -11.92 -6.98 6.23
CA ASP A 99 -12.44 -5.62 6.38
C ASP A 99 -11.37 -4.57 6.09
N ILE A 100 -11.78 -3.47 5.46
CA ILE A 100 -10.85 -2.43 4.99
C ILE A 100 -11.21 -1.11 5.64
N ALA A 101 -10.30 -0.55 6.43
CA ALA A 101 -10.43 0.79 6.97
C ALA A 101 -9.75 1.83 6.05
N ILE A 102 -10.44 2.93 5.77
CA ILE A 102 -10.00 4.00 4.88
C ILE A 102 -10.18 5.34 5.60
N ALA A 103 -9.10 6.10 5.71
CA ALA A 103 -9.17 7.45 6.25
C ALA A 103 -9.94 8.38 5.30
N ALA A 104 -10.89 9.12 5.86
CA ALA A 104 -11.66 10.16 5.19
C ALA A 104 -11.44 11.53 5.85
N ASN A 105 -11.98 12.57 5.23
CA ASN A 105 -12.12 13.87 5.88
C ASN A 105 -13.35 13.88 6.79
N GLU A 106 -13.43 14.88 7.66
CA GLU A 106 -14.48 15.02 8.66
C GLU A 106 -15.87 15.35 8.07
N PHE A 107 -15.98 15.46 6.75
CA PHE A 107 -17.23 15.69 6.03
C PHE A 107 -17.67 14.49 5.20
N PHE A 108 -16.83 13.46 5.08
CA PHE A 108 -17.01 12.36 4.15
C PHE A 108 -17.38 12.85 2.74
N ASP A 109 -16.64 13.86 2.25
CA ASP A 109 -16.84 14.37 0.89
C ASP A 109 -16.71 13.20 -0.11
N SER A 110 -17.46 13.26 -1.22
CA SER A 110 -17.39 12.28 -2.32
C SER A 110 -16.95 12.90 -3.65
N ASP A 111 -16.80 14.22 -3.66
CA ASP A 111 -16.49 15.01 -4.84
C ASP A 111 -14.98 14.95 -5.17
N MET A 112 -14.64 14.64 -6.42
CA MET A 112 -13.26 14.57 -6.91
C MET A 112 -12.60 15.94 -7.05
N GLU A 113 -13.38 17.03 -7.05
CA GLU A 113 -12.80 18.37 -6.95
C GLU A 113 -12.21 18.64 -5.55
N VAL A 114 -12.77 18.00 -4.53
CA VAL A 114 -12.35 18.13 -3.13
C VAL A 114 -11.34 17.03 -2.74
N ILE A 115 -11.55 15.82 -3.23
CA ILE A 115 -10.74 14.64 -2.93
C ILE A 115 -9.76 14.39 -4.05
N LYS A 116 -8.49 14.17 -3.69
CA LYS A 116 -7.49 13.78 -4.68
C LYS A 116 -7.80 12.39 -5.23
N GLU A 117 -7.91 12.27 -6.55
CA GLU A 117 -8.17 11.01 -7.28
C GLU A 117 -7.22 9.87 -6.90
N PHE A 118 -5.95 10.19 -6.65
CA PHE A 118 -4.92 9.20 -6.31
C PHE A 118 -4.92 8.77 -4.83
N SER A 119 -5.71 9.42 -3.98
CA SER A 119 -5.87 9.01 -2.56
C SER A 119 -6.62 7.69 -2.45
N LEU A 120 -6.51 6.98 -1.31
CA LEU A 120 -7.27 5.75 -1.09
C LEU A 120 -8.79 6.01 -1.16
N HIS A 121 -9.26 7.12 -0.60
CA HIS A 121 -10.66 7.52 -0.65
C HIS A 121 -11.13 7.78 -2.10
N GLY A 122 -10.36 8.56 -2.88
CA GLY A 122 -10.67 8.82 -4.29
C GLY A 122 -10.67 7.54 -5.14
N LYS A 123 -9.65 6.69 -4.97
CA LYS A 123 -9.57 5.39 -5.65
C LYS A 123 -10.75 4.48 -5.32
N PHE A 124 -11.24 4.50 -4.07
CA PHE A 124 -12.42 3.75 -3.69
C PHE A 124 -13.65 4.22 -4.47
N ILE A 125 -13.92 5.53 -4.48
CA ILE A 125 -15.07 6.10 -5.19
C ILE A 125 -14.99 5.76 -6.68
N GLN A 126 -13.86 6.00 -7.34
CA GLN A 126 -13.69 5.69 -8.77
C GLN A 126 -13.93 4.20 -9.09
N LYS A 127 -13.50 3.29 -8.21
CA LYS A 127 -13.56 1.86 -8.44
C LYS A 127 -14.93 1.25 -8.13
N TYR A 128 -15.58 1.70 -7.06
CA TYR A 128 -16.76 1.05 -6.48
C TYR A 128 -18.03 1.89 -6.55
N MET A 129 -17.92 3.22 -6.57
CA MET A 129 -19.06 4.14 -6.53
C MET A 129 -18.78 5.36 -7.40
N PRO A 130 -18.72 5.21 -8.73
CA PRO A 130 -18.39 6.30 -9.64
C PRO A 130 -19.40 7.46 -9.58
N GLU A 131 -20.61 7.20 -9.07
CA GLU A 131 -21.61 8.21 -8.74
C GLU A 131 -21.38 8.74 -7.30
N PRO A 132 -20.96 10.01 -7.11
CA PRO A 132 -20.65 10.56 -5.78
C PRO A 132 -21.83 10.53 -4.80
N GLU A 133 -23.05 10.64 -5.32
CA GLU A 133 -24.29 10.60 -4.54
C GLU A 133 -24.52 9.22 -3.90
N ALA A 134 -24.12 8.14 -4.58
CA ALA A 134 -24.25 6.78 -4.05
C ALA A 134 -23.39 6.60 -2.80
N PHE A 135 -22.16 7.13 -2.82
CA PHE A 135 -21.28 7.13 -1.64
C PHE A 135 -21.87 7.94 -0.49
N THR A 136 -22.28 9.18 -0.79
CA THR A 136 -22.88 10.09 0.20
C THR A 136 -24.09 9.44 0.88
N ARG A 137 -24.99 8.83 0.10
CA ARG A 137 -26.17 8.14 0.63
C ARG A 137 -25.79 7.00 1.58
N GLN A 138 -24.85 6.13 1.20
CA GLN A 138 -24.47 5.00 2.05
C GLN A 138 -23.77 5.44 3.34
N VAL A 139 -22.94 6.47 3.28
CA VAL A 139 -22.34 7.08 4.47
C VAL A 139 -23.42 7.62 5.39
N ASP A 140 -24.36 8.41 4.86
CA ASP A 140 -25.41 9.03 5.66
C ASP A 140 -26.35 8.01 6.29
N GLU A 141 -26.72 6.96 5.55
CA GLU A 141 -27.49 5.83 6.08
C GLU A 141 -26.75 5.12 7.22
N SER A 142 -25.43 4.88 7.06
CA SER A 142 -24.62 4.26 8.11
C SER A 142 -24.54 5.14 9.35
N LEU A 143 -24.31 6.44 9.20
CA LEU A 143 -24.16 7.38 10.31
C LEU A 143 -25.51 7.59 11.03
N ALA A 144 -26.60 7.67 10.28
CA ALA A 144 -27.95 7.77 10.83
C ALA A 144 -28.33 6.52 11.64
N ARG A 145 -28.01 5.31 11.14
CA ARG A 145 -28.25 4.05 11.86
C ARG A 145 -27.57 4.00 13.23
N ASN A 146 -26.39 4.62 13.34
CA ASN A 146 -25.61 4.68 14.56
C ASN A 146 -25.91 5.92 15.43
N ASN A 147 -26.94 6.70 15.09
CA ASN A 147 -27.33 7.94 15.78
C ASN A 147 -26.18 8.96 15.94
N ILE A 148 -25.27 9.00 14.97
CA ILE A 148 -24.13 9.92 14.99
C ILE A 148 -24.61 11.34 14.71
N ARG A 149 -24.20 12.27 15.57
CA ARG A 149 -24.53 13.69 15.43
C ARG A 149 -23.52 14.39 14.54
N SER A 150 -23.99 15.32 13.71
CA SER A 150 -23.16 16.21 12.91
C SER A 150 -23.44 17.67 13.25
N ARG A 151 -22.47 18.54 12.97
CA ARG A 151 -22.60 19.99 13.05
C ARG A 151 -22.68 20.56 11.64
N LYS A 152 -23.76 21.30 11.33
CA LYS A 152 -23.85 22.02 10.05
C LYS A 152 -22.88 23.21 10.05
N VAL A 153 -22.04 23.30 9.03
CA VAL A 153 -21.03 24.35 8.84
C VAL A 153 -21.05 24.78 7.38
N LYS A 154 -21.12 26.10 7.13
CA LYS A 154 -20.97 26.64 5.78
C LYS A 154 -19.51 26.51 5.35
N ARG A 155 -19.27 25.88 4.19
CA ARG A 155 -17.93 25.70 3.62
C ARG A 155 -17.91 26.22 2.20
N THR A 156 -16.76 26.75 1.83
CA THR A 156 -16.47 27.16 0.46
C THR A 156 -15.15 26.55 0.01
N ASP A 157 -15.03 26.30 -1.28
CA ASP A 157 -13.76 25.96 -1.90
C ASP A 157 -12.81 27.19 -1.91
N VAL A 158 -11.60 26.99 -2.42
CA VAL A 158 -10.60 28.05 -2.60
C VAL A 158 -11.02 29.15 -3.59
N ARG A 159 -12.07 28.94 -4.38
CA ARG A 159 -12.64 29.89 -5.35
C ARG A 159 -13.87 30.62 -4.80
N GLY A 160 -14.32 30.29 -3.58
CA GLY A 160 -15.50 30.86 -2.94
C GLY A 160 -16.82 30.16 -3.30
N ASN A 161 -16.80 29.06 -4.04
CA ASN A 161 -17.99 28.27 -4.35
C ASN A 161 -18.42 27.46 -3.13
N LEU A 162 -19.73 27.32 -2.93
CA LEU A 162 -20.27 26.49 -1.85
C LEU A 162 -19.99 25.02 -2.10
N LEU A 163 -19.45 24.34 -1.11
CA LEU A 163 -19.26 22.89 -1.16
C LEU A 163 -20.58 22.16 -0.90
N SER A 164 -20.76 21.03 -1.57
CA SER A 164 -21.97 20.19 -1.50
C SER A 164 -22.23 19.65 -0.10
N ARG A 165 -21.18 19.19 0.61
CA ARG A 165 -21.30 18.67 1.98
C ARG A 165 -21.02 19.74 3.02
N ASN A 166 -21.97 19.94 3.94
CA ASN A 166 -21.90 20.92 5.02
C ASN A 166 -22.02 20.29 6.43
N GLN A 167 -22.11 18.97 6.53
CA GLN A 167 -22.22 18.24 7.79
C GLN A 167 -20.83 17.84 8.28
N ARG A 168 -20.37 18.50 9.34
CA ARG A 168 -19.10 18.20 10.00
C ARG A 168 -19.29 17.13 11.06
N TYR A 169 -18.46 16.12 11.04
CA TYR A 169 -18.37 15.07 12.05
C TYR A 169 -17.12 15.25 12.91
N ASP A 170 -17.13 14.66 14.10
CA ASP A 170 -15.96 14.68 14.97
C ASP A 170 -14.92 13.67 14.50
N ILE A 171 -13.64 13.98 14.72
CA ILE A 171 -12.53 13.06 14.38
C ILE A 171 -12.71 11.74 15.15
N GLY A 172 -12.58 10.62 14.42
CA GLY A 172 -12.89 9.27 14.91
C GLY A 172 -14.30 8.79 14.62
N THR A 173 -15.18 9.63 14.07
CA THR A 173 -16.47 9.15 13.54
C THR A 173 -16.24 8.15 12.42
N THR A 174 -16.93 7.01 12.46
CA THR A 174 -16.78 5.93 11.46
C THR A 174 -18.11 5.60 10.79
N ALA A 175 -18.11 5.56 9.46
CA ALA A 175 -19.18 5.06 8.61
C ALA A 175 -18.79 3.71 8.00
N MET A 176 -19.74 2.77 7.94
CA MET A 176 -19.54 1.44 7.36
C MET A 176 -20.32 1.32 6.05
N ILE A 177 -19.63 0.86 5.02
CA ILE A 177 -20.17 0.57 3.69
C ILE A 177 -19.96 -0.90 3.40
N ASN A 178 -21.01 -1.62 3.00
CA ASN A 178 -20.93 -3.03 2.63
C ASN A 178 -21.01 -3.16 1.11
N LEU A 179 -19.96 -3.70 0.49
CA LEU A 179 -19.86 -3.88 -0.96
C LEU A 179 -19.12 -5.16 -1.31
N GLU A 180 -19.64 -5.92 -2.27
CA GLU A 180 -19.00 -7.16 -2.78
C GLU A 180 -18.61 -8.16 -1.66
N GLY A 181 -19.42 -8.23 -0.58
CA GLY A 181 -19.14 -9.09 0.57
C GLY A 181 -18.00 -8.61 1.47
N LYS A 182 -17.45 -7.41 1.24
CA LYS A 182 -16.46 -6.75 2.10
C LYS A 182 -17.09 -5.58 2.86
N ARG A 183 -16.56 -5.30 4.05
CA ARG A 183 -16.92 -4.14 4.86
C ARG A 183 -15.83 -3.09 4.72
N PHE A 184 -16.23 -1.89 4.33
CA PHE A 184 -15.36 -0.72 4.23
C PHE A 184 -15.71 0.26 5.35
N PHE A 185 -14.73 0.56 6.20
CA PHE A 185 -14.87 1.49 7.31
C PHE A 185 -14.21 2.81 6.94
N PHE A 186 -15.02 3.83 6.69
CA PHE A 186 -14.55 5.20 6.48
C PHE A 186 -14.52 5.92 7.81
N PHE A 187 -13.34 6.30 8.27
CA PHE A 187 -13.19 7.01 9.54
C PHE A 187 -12.67 8.43 9.32
N ALA A 188 -13.26 9.40 10.03
CA ALA A 188 -12.89 10.80 9.97
C ALA A 188 -11.51 10.99 10.63
N LEU A 189 -10.47 11.19 9.82
CA LEU A 189 -9.10 11.44 10.28
C LEU A 189 -8.67 12.88 10.04
N THR A 190 -9.00 13.41 8.86
CA THR A 190 -8.45 14.68 8.40
C THR A 190 -9.44 15.81 8.55
N ARG A 191 -8.91 17.03 8.75
CA ARG A 191 -9.64 18.29 8.78
C ARG A 191 -9.55 18.96 7.41
N ASN A 192 -10.67 19.39 6.84
CA ASN A 192 -10.75 20.01 5.51
C ASN A 192 -11.74 21.19 5.49
N PRO A 193 -11.39 22.33 6.13
CA PRO A 193 -12.26 23.49 6.20
C PRO A 193 -12.46 24.19 4.84
N ASN A 194 -11.47 24.13 3.94
CA ASN A 194 -11.40 24.93 2.71
C ASN A 194 -11.65 24.14 1.41
N GLY A 195 -12.11 22.89 1.53
CA GLY A 195 -12.42 22.05 0.37
C GLY A 195 -11.20 21.61 -0.44
N LYS A 196 -9.98 21.66 0.11
CA LYS A 196 -8.78 21.23 -0.60
C LYS A 196 -7.74 20.59 0.31
N GLY A 197 -7.64 19.26 0.20
CA GLY A 197 -6.68 18.47 0.97
C GLY A 197 -7.08 18.35 2.44
N GLY A 198 -6.93 17.15 2.99
CA GLY A 198 -7.11 16.91 4.40
C GLY A 198 -5.82 17.10 5.17
N GLU A 199 -5.88 17.79 6.30
CA GLU A 199 -4.76 17.92 7.25
C GLU A 199 -5.04 17.10 8.51
N ALA A 200 -4.01 16.47 9.07
CA ALA A 200 -4.11 15.75 10.34
C ALA A 200 -2.79 15.85 11.10
N ASN A 201 -2.88 15.89 12.43
CA ASN A 201 -1.73 15.78 13.32
C ASN A 201 -1.72 14.42 14.06
N ALA A 202 -0.70 14.19 14.88
CA ALA A 202 -0.56 12.94 15.64
C ALA A 202 -1.71 12.69 16.63
N ALA A 203 -2.27 13.75 17.22
CA ALA A 203 -3.40 13.64 18.13
C ALA A 203 -4.68 13.26 17.37
N ASP A 204 -4.92 13.87 16.21
CA ASP A 204 -6.04 13.52 15.32
C ASP A 204 -5.94 12.04 14.89
N LEU A 205 -4.74 11.55 14.55
CA LEU A 205 -4.53 10.14 14.21
C LEU A 205 -4.90 9.21 15.35
N TRP A 206 -4.39 9.47 16.56
CA TRP A 206 -4.69 8.65 17.73
C TRP A 206 -6.19 8.63 18.07
N GLN A 207 -6.81 9.81 18.06
CA GLN A 207 -8.25 9.95 18.28
C GLN A 207 -9.05 9.19 17.21
N SER A 208 -8.65 9.30 15.95
CA SER A 208 -9.34 8.67 14.83
C SER A 208 -9.28 7.14 14.89
N LEU A 209 -8.12 6.59 15.26
CA LEU A 209 -7.93 5.15 15.40
C LEU A 209 -8.71 4.62 16.59
N THR A 210 -8.75 5.36 17.70
CA THR A 210 -9.58 4.99 18.86
C THR A 210 -11.07 4.93 18.47
N GLY A 211 -11.55 5.93 17.72
CA GLY A 211 -12.93 5.96 17.24
C GLY A 211 -13.26 4.91 16.17
N LEU A 212 -12.28 4.46 15.39
CA LEU A 212 -12.45 3.35 14.44
C LEU A 212 -12.80 2.03 15.14
N TRP A 213 -12.32 1.82 16.38
CA TRP A 213 -12.53 0.59 17.14
C TRP A 213 -13.79 0.61 18.03
N GLN A 214 -14.52 1.72 18.09
CA GLN A 214 -15.74 1.89 18.88
C GLN A 214 -16.98 1.54 18.06
#